data_AF-A0A7M3ZZB0-F1
#
_entry.id   AF-A0A7M3ZZB0-F1
#
_cell.length_a   1.000
_cell.length_b   1.000
_cell.length_c   1.000
_cell.angle_alpha   90.00
_cell.angle_beta   90.00
_cell.angle_gamma   90.00
#
_symmetry.space_group_name_H-M   'P 1'
#
loop_
_entity.id
_entity.type
_entity.pdbx_description
1 polymer ?
#
loop_
_entity_poly.entity_id
_entity_poly.type
_entity_poly.pdbx_seq_one_letter_code
_entity_poly.pdbx_strand_id
1 'polypeptide(L)'
;MTKTSSRAVKSQDMSWGEVLELSKSYLKIPLALLFIEAIYWFITQPSNTLVPIQISEAWIWSELTNLIYGEGTATLTTNNGWMIQVNLHNDIFPG
;
A
#
# COMPACT_ATOMS: atom_id res chain seq x y z
N MET A 1 3.74 66.26 21.06
CA MET A 1 3.06 65.22 20.23
C MET A 1 4.10 64.21 19.78
N THR A 2 4.28 63.14 20.54
CA THR A 2 5.17 62.02 20.18
C THR A 2 4.44 61.10 19.22
N LYS A 3 4.86 61.06 17.95
CA LYS A 3 4.37 60.11 16.95
C LYS A 3 4.88 58.72 17.33
N THR A 4 4.03 57.93 17.97
CA THR A 4 4.27 56.48 18.15
C THR A 4 4.36 55.84 16.79
N SER A 5 5.56 55.38 16.42
CA SER A 5 5.79 54.56 15.23
C SER A 5 5.04 53.25 15.43
N SER A 6 3.91 53.08 14.74
CA SER A 6 3.20 51.81 14.63
C SER A 6 4.12 50.86 13.86
N ARG A 7 5.00 50.17 14.60
CA ARG A 7 5.76 49.03 14.10
C ARG A 7 4.72 48.08 13.52
N ALA A 8 4.70 47.98 12.20
CA ALA A 8 3.81 47.08 11.49
C ALA A 8 4.02 45.67 12.03
N VAL A 9 3.11 45.23 12.89
CA VAL A 9 2.91 43.82 13.20
C VAL A 9 2.24 43.24 11.97
N LYS A 10 2.99 43.14 10.87
CA LYS A 10 2.61 42.34 9.72
C LYS A 10 2.76 40.91 10.21
N SER A 11 1.63 40.30 10.55
CA SER A 11 1.47 38.93 11.04
C SER A 11 2.58 38.02 10.50
N GLN A 12 3.48 37.61 11.40
CA GLN A 12 4.44 36.53 11.15
C GLN A 12 3.76 35.15 11.23
N ASP A 13 2.45 35.13 11.47
CA ASP A 13 1.65 33.92 11.54
C ASP A 13 1.37 33.40 10.14
N MET A 14 1.99 32.27 9.81
CA MET A 14 1.72 31.52 8.60
C MET A 14 0.26 31.08 8.58
N SER A 15 -0.41 31.28 7.45
CA SER A 15 -1.74 30.72 7.22
C SER A 15 -1.67 29.20 7.09
N TRP A 16 -2.75 28.49 7.44
CA TRP A 16 -2.85 27.04 7.26
C TRP A 16 -2.60 26.57 5.81
N GLY A 17 -2.88 27.42 4.82
CA GLY A 17 -2.56 27.17 3.42
C GLY A 17 -1.06 27.21 3.13
N GLU A 18 -0.36 28.23 3.65
CA GLU A 18 1.11 28.33 3.54
C GLU A 18 1.81 27.18 4.27
N VAL A 19 1.28 26.73 5.41
CA VAL A 19 1.80 25.54 6.13
C VAL A 19 1.69 24.28 5.27
N LEU A 20 0.59 24.10 4.53
CA LEU A 20 0.42 22.97 3.61
C LEU A 20 1.33 23.06 2.38
N GLU A 21 1.57 24.24 1.85
CA GLU A 21 2.53 24.43 0.75
C GLU A 21 3.96 24.17 1.21
N LEU A 22 4.30 24.64 2.41
CA LEU A 22 5.59 24.42 3.03
C LEU A 22 5.82 22.94 3.33
N SER A 23 4.81 22.26 3.89
CA SER A 23 4.89 20.83 4.20
C SER A 23 5.09 19.99 2.95
N LYS A 24 4.44 20.32 1.82
CA LYS A 24 4.69 19.64 0.54
C LYS A 24 6.15 19.74 0.08
N SER A 25 6.83 20.84 0.37
CA SER A 25 8.25 20.98 0.01
C SER A 25 9.13 20.12 0.91
N TYR A 26 8.91 20.19 2.23
CA TYR A 26 9.74 19.48 3.20
C TYR A 26 9.43 17.98 3.30
N LEU A 27 8.21 17.53 2.97
CA LEU A 27 7.81 16.13 3.02
C LEU A 27 8.40 15.28 1.90
N LYS A 28 8.92 15.89 0.82
CA LYS A 28 9.51 15.16 -0.31
C LYS A 28 10.65 14.25 0.14
N ILE A 29 11.55 14.77 0.96
CA ILE A 29 12.73 14.05 1.45
C ILE A 29 12.33 12.88 2.36
N PRO A 30 11.57 13.05 3.45
CA PRO A 30 11.16 11.94 4.29
C PRO A 30 10.28 10.93 3.53
N LEU A 31 9.41 11.38 2.61
CA LEU A 31 8.62 10.46 1.80
C LEU A 31 9.50 9.63 0.84
N ALA A 32 10.52 10.25 0.24
CA ALA A 32 11.48 9.54 -0.59
C ALA A 32 12.30 8.52 0.24
N LEU A 33 12.69 8.87 1.46
CA LEU A 33 13.38 7.96 2.37
C LEU A 33 12.49 6.77 2.76
N LEU A 34 11.23 7.02 3.15
CA LEU A 34 10.26 5.95 3.44
C LEU A 34 10.01 5.05 2.24
N PHE A 35 9.96 5.62 1.03
CA PHE A 35 9.80 4.84 -0.19
C PHE A 35 11.00 3.94 -0.47
N ILE A 36 12.23 4.47 -0.33
CA ILE A 36 13.46 3.69 -0.47
C ILE A 36 13.53 2.60 0.61
N GLU A 37 13.14 2.92 1.84
CA GLU A 37 13.09 1.96 2.94
C GLU A 37 12.09 0.83 2.67
N ALA A 38 10.90 1.15 2.16
CA ALA A 38 9.91 0.16 1.76
C ALA A 38 10.45 -0.77 0.66
N ILE A 39 11.14 -0.22 -0.35
CA ILE A 39 11.81 -1.02 -1.40
C ILE A 39 12.93 -1.88 -0.80
N TYR A 40 13.74 -1.31 0.08
CA TYR A 40 14.83 -2.03 0.74
C TYR A 40 14.28 -3.22 1.53
N TRP A 41 13.23 -3.02 2.33
CA TRP A 41 12.57 -4.09 3.07
C TRP A 41 11.97 -5.13 2.13
N PHE A 42 11.33 -4.72 1.04
CA PHE A 42 10.74 -5.63 0.07
C PHE A 42 11.78 -6.54 -0.62
N ILE A 43 12.95 -5.99 -0.98
CA ILE A 43 14.03 -6.75 -1.64
C ILE A 43 14.80 -7.62 -0.62
N THR A 44 14.92 -7.17 0.63
CA THR A 44 15.69 -7.89 1.68
C THR A 44 14.88 -8.88 2.52
N GLN A 45 13.56 -8.94 2.35
CA GLN A 45 12.67 -9.94 2.97
C GLN A 45 12.40 -11.10 1.99
N PRO A 46 13.27 -12.12 1.90
CA PRO A 46 13.20 -13.16 0.86
C PRO A 46 11.89 -13.97 0.87
N SER A 47 11.23 -14.09 2.02
CA SER A 47 9.99 -14.85 2.19
C SER A 47 8.76 -14.16 1.61
N ASN A 48 8.75 -12.82 1.54
CA ASN A 48 7.56 -12.04 1.19
C ASN A 48 7.66 -11.34 -0.17
N THR A 49 8.83 -11.36 -0.83
CA THR A 49 9.02 -10.73 -2.15
C THR A 49 8.11 -11.32 -3.22
N LEU A 50 7.85 -12.64 -3.17
CA LEU A 50 6.99 -13.34 -4.13
C LEU A 50 5.51 -13.38 -3.71
N VAL A 51 5.16 -12.91 -2.51
CA VAL A 51 3.78 -12.97 -2.03
C VAL A 51 2.80 -12.22 -2.94
N PRO A 52 3.10 -11.01 -3.46
CA PRO A 52 2.16 -10.33 -4.35
C PRO A 52 1.86 -11.11 -5.64
N ILE A 53 2.88 -11.76 -6.22
CA ILE A 53 2.69 -12.60 -7.39
C ILE A 53 1.97 -13.90 -7.03
N GLN A 54 2.25 -14.51 -5.88
CA GLN A 54 1.56 -15.72 -5.40
C GLN A 54 0.08 -15.46 -5.11
N ILE A 55 -0.28 -14.32 -4.52
CA ILE A 55 -1.68 -13.92 -4.30
C ILE A 55 -2.38 -13.76 -5.65
N SER A 56 -1.72 -13.09 -6.61
CA SER A 56 -2.26 -12.89 -7.95
C SER A 56 -2.44 -14.21 -8.69
N GLU A 57 -1.47 -15.11 -8.60
CA GLU A 57 -1.50 -16.43 -9.21
C GLU A 57 -2.62 -17.29 -8.60
N ALA A 58 -2.71 -17.35 -7.27
CA ALA A 58 -3.78 -18.07 -6.58
C ALA A 58 -5.16 -17.54 -6.98
N TRP A 59 -5.33 -16.21 -7.02
CA TRP A 59 -6.57 -15.58 -7.44
C TRP A 59 -6.94 -15.94 -8.88
N ILE A 60 -5.99 -15.78 -9.82
CA ILE A 60 -6.21 -16.14 -11.23
C ILE A 60 -6.60 -17.62 -11.36
N TRP A 61 -5.90 -18.53 -10.67
CA TRP A 61 -6.22 -19.96 -10.71
C TRP A 61 -7.62 -20.26 -10.14
N SER A 62 -7.98 -19.67 -9.01
CA SER A 62 -9.28 -19.90 -8.39
C SER A 62 -10.42 -19.39 -9.27
N GLU A 63 -10.28 -18.21 -9.86
CA GLU A 63 -11.28 -17.64 -10.77
C GLU A 63 -11.41 -18.45 -12.07
N LEU A 64 -10.28 -18.83 -12.69
CA LEU A 64 -10.29 -19.67 -13.89
C LEU A 64 -10.91 -21.05 -13.61
N THR A 65 -10.62 -21.62 -12.44
CA THR A 65 -11.18 -22.93 -12.06
C THR A 65 -12.70 -22.83 -11.87
N ASN A 66 -13.17 -21.81 -11.15
CA ASN A 66 -14.60 -21.56 -10.98
C ASN A 66 -15.30 -21.27 -12.32
N LEU A 67 -14.63 -20.60 -13.26
CA LEU A 67 -15.16 -20.32 -14.58
C LEU A 67 -15.31 -21.59 -15.44
N ILE A 68 -14.32 -22.49 -15.39
CA ILE A 68 -14.29 -23.69 -16.24
C ILE A 68 -15.18 -24.80 -15.67
N TYR A 69 -15.13 -25.01 -14.35
CA TYR A 69 -15.74 -26.17 -13.69
C TYR A 69 -17.01 -25.85 -12.91
N GLY A 70 -17.38 -24.58 -12.79
CA GLY A 70 -18.58 -24.11 -12.07
C GLY A 70 -18.25 -23.40 -10.76
N GLU A 71 -19.15 -22.53 -10.32
CA GLU A 71 -18.99 -21.74 -9.08
C GLU A 71 -18.77 -22.64 -7.86
N GLY A 72 -17.79 -22.29 -7.03
CA GLY A 72 -17.48 -23.00 -5.78
C GLY A 72 -16.56 -24.21 -5.93
N THR A 73 -16.07 -24.51 -7.14
CA THR A 73 -15.13 -25.61 -7.39
C THR A 73 -13.70 -25.31 -6.91
N ALA A 74 -13.34 -24.04 -6.76
CA ALA A 74 -12.11 -23.58 -6.15
C ALA A 74 -12.37 -22.47 -5.13
N THR A 75 -11.69 -22.55 -3.99
CA THR A 75 -11.75 -21.54 -2.93
C THR A 75 -10.37 -21.05 -2.52
N LEU A 76 -10.23 -19.74 -2.37
CA LEU A 76 -9.02 -19.09 -1.85
C LEU A 76 -8.98 -19.16 -0.34
N THR A 77 -7.83 -19.57 0.20
CA THR A 77 -7.58 -19.71 1.63
C THR A 77 -6.22 -19.11 2.00
N THR A 78 -6.02 -18.84 3.28
CA THR A 78 -4.77 -18.29 3.78
C THR A 78 -3.74 -19.38 4.09
N ASN A 79 -2.52 -19.20 3.61
CA ASN A 79 -1.34 -19.96 4.02
C ASN A 79 -0.29 -18.99 4.54
N ASN A 80 0.25 -19.26 5.73
CA ASN A 80 1.22 -18.39 6.41
C ASN A 80 0.77 -16.91 6.52
N GLY A 81 -0.55 -16.69 6.71
CA GLY A 81 -1.15 -15.35 6.82
C GLY A 81 -1.46 -14.65 5.48
N TRP A 82 -1.09 -15.25 4.33
CA TRP A 82 -1.31 -14.69 3.00
C TRP A 82 -2.33 -15.50 2.21
N MET A 83 -3.17 -14.85 1.39
CA MET A 83 -4.18 -15.53 0.55
C MET A 83 -3.55 -16.14 -0.71
N ILE A 84 -2.75 -17.20 -0.52
CA ILE A 84 -1.98 -17.85 -1.60
C ILE A 84 -2.38 -19.31 -1.82
N GLN A 85 -3.25 -19.89 -0.99
CA GLN A 85 -3.64 -21.29 -1.11
C GLN A 85 -4.97 -21.42 -1.86
N VAL A 86 -4.98 -22.28 -2.88
CA VAL A 86 -6.19 -22.66 -3.62
C VAL A 86 -6.59 -24.06 -3.18
N ASN A 87 -7.80 -24.21 -2.65
CA ASN A 87 -8.38 -25.51 -2.35
C ASN A 87 -9.40 -25.87 -3.44
N LEU A 88 -9.30 -27.08 -3.97
CA LEU A 88 -10.13 -27.59 -5.04
C LEU A 88 -11.15 -28.58 -4.47
N HIS A 89 -12.42 -28.45 -4.84
CA HIS A 89 -13.53 -29.24 -4.27
C HIS A 89 -14.31 -30.04 -5.32
N ASN A 90 -13.83 -30.10 -6.56
CA ASN A 90 -14.51 -30.83 -7.64
C ASN A 90 -14.02 -32.30 -7.70
N ASP A 91 -14.94 -33.24 -7.86
CA ASP A 91 -14.68 -34.69 -7.97
C ASP A 91 -13.76 -35.08 -9.14
N ILE A 92 -13.61 -34.20 -10.15
CA ILE A 92 -12.71 -34.40 -11.29
C ILE A 92 -11.24 -34.16 -10.90
N PHE A 93 -10.99 -33.36 -9.87
CA PHE A 93 -9.63 -33.11 -9.39
C PHE A 93 -9.18 -34.24 -8.47
N PRO A 94 -7.95 -34.76 -8.64
CA PRO A 94 -7.40 -35.73 -7.70
C PRO A 94 -7.18 -35.04 -6.34
N GLY A 95 -7.79 -35.63 -5.29
CA GLY A 95 -7.56 -35.30 -3.89
C GLY A 95 -6.50 -36.18 -3.25
#